data_AF-A0A3B8KXP0-F1
#
_entry.id   AF-A0A3B8KXP0-F1
#
_cell.length_a   1.000
_cell.length_b   1.000
_cell.length_c   1.000
_cell.angle_alpha   90.00
_cell.angle_beta   90.00
_cell.angle_gamma   90.00
#
_symmetry.space_group_name_H-M   'P 1'
#
loop_
_entity.id
_entity.type
_entity.pdbx_description
1 polymer ?
#
loop_
_entity_poly.entity_id
_entity_poly.type
_entity_poly.pdbx_seq_one_letter_code
_entity_poly.pdbx_strand_id
1 'polypeptide(L)'
;MDFLGLRNLSILDKAVKNVKTNRGIDINPIELPLDDAETFALLQRGETKGIFQLESAGMRDLLTKMRPDSFNDIIATSALYRPGPLEGGMVMTYVNVKHGREPVPKVHPIIDELLAETYGVMVYQEQVMRILNRVGGIELSSAYRCIKAISKKQLDVMQRFREEFVTGAAKQDMTEKLATELFEMIEKFAGYGFNKSHSTAYGAVAYQTAYLKAHFPLEFMAALLSCEMEDTDRISEHIDDCRRIGLDIRPPSVNHSKVEFQVEDDALRFGLAAIKGVGASAVAAIVAAREAGEPFLNIFDLTERVNPKALSKSVLETLVKSGALDELGPHRNQHLGVVERAVQASVTRHRDRARGQKNLFGDTSDDDFDTEPVELPETPELPQSTQLAMEKEVLGFYLSSHPLADHSACIARHATHNVIATGSLEEGTEVLLGGMITMIRTSQTRRPSRNGHNRFANFNFEDLRGNIRCIIWPEDYHRLSEKMVPEVCLFIQGKVDRRGREPSIVVHNVLTQQEAEQEYTRQLAIKFRRGVHSRDDMHRTREILGRHPGRVEVVVIVESTQTDSESTPVRYIMSTPNDLRVSCSHELQTELSRVLGETDFEFHSANRRRGGNGHA
;
A
#
# COMPACT_ATOMS: atom_id res chain seq x y z
N MET A 1 -23.42 29.37 13.75
CA MET A 1 -23.51 27.96 13.35
C MET A 1 -22.38 27.72 12.38
N ASP A 2 -21.59 26.68 12.63
CA ASP A 2 -20.50 26.28 11.73
C ASP A 2 -20.97 25.04 10.95
N PHE A 3 -20.93 25.13 9.61
CA PHE A 3 -21.22 24.00 8.72
C PHE A 3 -19.90 23.46 8.19
N LEU A 4 -19.58 22.22 8.53
CA LEU A 4 -18.32 21.57 8.18
C LEU A 4 -18.59 20.42 7.20
N GLY A 5 -17.92 20.44 6.04
CA GLY A 5 -17.95 19.34 5.09
C GLY A 5 -16.97 18.25 5.50
N LEU A 6 -17.44 17.24 6.25
CA LEU A 6 -16.59 16.14 6.71
C LEU A 6 -16.72 14.92 5.79
N ARG A 7 -15.75 14.74 4.89
CA ARG A 7 -15.70 13.62 3.92
C ARG A 7 -15.86 12.23 4.56
N ASN A 8 -15.38 12.03 5.78
CA ASN A 8 -15.50 10.75 6.49
C ASN A 8 -16.95 10.36 6.80
N LEU A 9 -17.86 11.33 6.97
CA LEU A 9 -19.28 11.03 7.11
C LEU A 9 -19.88 10.56 5.79
N SER A 10 -19.43 11.10 4.65
CA SER A 10 -19.82 10.63 3.32
C SER A 10 -19.30 9.21 3.04
N ILE A 11 -18.07 8.90 3.47
CA ILE A 11 -17.50 7.55 3.37
C ILE A 11 -18.34 6.57 4.18
N LEU A 12 -18.67 6.93 5.43
CA LEU A 12 -19.46 6.09 6.32
C LEU A 12 -20.89 5.86 5.80
N ASP A 13 -21.56 6.90 5.30
CA ASP A 13 -22.88 6.78 4.67
C ASP A 13 -22.85 5.87 3.43
N LYS A 14 -21.86 6.04 2.55
CA LYS A 14 -21.67 5.17 1.37
C LYS A 14 -21.35 3.73 1.77
N ALA A 15 -20.50 3.51 2.77
CA ALA A 15 -20.15 2.18 3.25
C ALA A 15 -21.39 1.43 3.78
N VAL A 16 -22.22 2.09 4.58
CA VAL A 16 -23.49 1.51 5.08
C VAL A 16 -24.43 1.17 3.91
N LYS A 17 -24.57 2.06 2.92
CA LYS A 17 -25.37 1.80 1.72
C LYS A 17 -24.84 0.64 0.89
N ASN A 18 -23.52 0.52 0.76
CA ASN A 18 -22.87 -0.59 0.08
C ASN A 18 -23.16 -1.91 0.81
N VAL A 19 -23.02 -1.95 2.14
CA VAL A 19 -23.37 -3.14 2.94
C VAL A 19 -24.83 -3.53 2.77
N LYS A 20 -25.75 -2.56 2.82
CA LYS A 20 -27.17 -2.83 2.59
C LYS A 20 -27.45 -3.39 1.19
N THR A 21 -26.79 -2.84 0.18
CA THR A 21 -26.99 -3.26 -1.23
C THR A 21 -26.42 -4.65 -1.50
N ASN A 22 -25.23 -4.95 -0.99
CA ASN A 22 -24.48 -6.16 -1.35
C ASN A 22 -24.75 -7.33 -0.39
N ARG A 23 -25.08 -7.05 0.88
CA ARG A 23 -25.29 -8.06 1.93
C ARG A 23 -26.72 -8.09 2.46
N GLY A 24 -27.54 -7.08 2.16
CA GLY A 24 -28.90 -6.96 2.72
C GLY A 24 -28.93 -6.60 4.20
N ILE A 25 -27.80 -6.20 4.79
CA ILE A 25 -27.68 -5.88 6.22
C ILE A 25 -27.88 -4.37 6.41
N ASP A 26 -28.84 -3.99 7.26
CA ASP A 26 -29.07 -2.59 7.62
C ASP A 26 -28.27 -2.25 8.89
N ILE A 27 -27.22 -1.43 8.73
CA ILE A 27 -26.33 -1.04 9.83
C ILE A 27 -26.75 0.34 10.32
N ASN A 28 -26.94 0.48 11.63
CA ASN A 28 -26.97 1.77 12.30
C ASN A 28 -25.62 2.05 12.98
N PRO A 29 -24.77 2.93 12.42
CA PRO A 29 -23.43 3.20 12.96
C PRO A 29 -23.42 3.71 14.41
N ILE A 30 -24.52 4.31 14.88
CA ILE A 30 -24.62 4.87 16.22
C ILE A 30 -24.86 3.78 17.27
N GLU A 31 -25.40 2.62 16.87
CA GLU A 31 -25.76 1.51 17.76
C GLU A 31 -24.73 0.37 17.74
N LEU A 32 -23.57 0.58 17.11
CA LEU A 32 -22.50 -0.41 17.08
C LEU A 32 -21.98 -0.72 18.50
N PRO A 33 -21.66 -2.00 18.81
CA PRO A 33 -21.03 -2.37 20.08
C PRO A 33 -19.68 -1.68 20.20
N LEU A 34 -19.28 -1.23 21.40
CA LEU A 34 -18.03 -0.48 21.62
C LEU A 34 -16.86 -1.38 22.10
N ASP A 35 -17.10 -2.68 22.23
CA ASP A 35 -16.19 -3.71 22.75
C ASP A 35 -15.86 -4.80 21.71
N ASP A 36 -16.13 -4.54 20.41
CA ASP A 36 -15.89 -5.51 19.34
C ASP A 36 -14.41 -5.88 19.17
N ALA A 37 -14.10 -7.17 19.35
CA ALA A 37 -12.73 -7.68 19.36
C ALA A 37 -12.02 -7.58 18.00
N GLU A 38 -12.73 -7.78 16.89
CA GLU A 38 -12.14 -7.74 15.54
C GLU A 38 -11.73 -6.31 15.15
N THR A 39 -12.55 -5.33 15.53
CA THR A 39 -12.25 -3.90 15.37
C THR A 39 -10.98 -3.52 16.12
N PHE A 40 -10.85 -3.91 17.39
CA PHE A 40 -9.63 -3.66 18.15
C PHE A 40 -8.43 -4.42 17.57
N ALA A 41 -8.60 -5.68 17.15
CA ALA A 41 -7.52 -6.45 16.54
C ALA A 41 -6.95 -5.74 15.29
N LEU A 42 -7.80 -5.16 14.45
CA LEU A 42 -7.38 -4.35 13.30
C LEU A 42 -6.55 -3.13 13.73
N LEU A 43 -7.01 -2.38 14.74
CA LEU A 43 -6.29 -1.23 15.28
C LEU A 43 -4.94 -1.64 15.88
N GLN A 44 -4.88 -2.76 16.60
CA GLN A 44 -3.65 -3.29 17.20
C GLN A 44 -2.61 -3.72 16.14
N ARG A 45 -3.05 -4.16 14.95
CA ARG A 45 -2.15 -4.44 13.82
C ARG A 45 -1.69 -3.18 13.08
N GLY A 46 -2.29 -2.02 13.37
CA GLY A 46 -1.96 -0.76 12.70
C GLY A 46 -2.47 -0.69 11.26
N GLU A 47 -3.51 -1.46 10.92
CA GLU A 47 -4.13 -1.53 9.58
C GLU A 47 -5.12 -0.37 9.32
N THR A 48 -4.75 0.82 9.77
CA THR A 48 -5.69 1.95 9.92
C THR A 48 -5.71 2.94 8.76
N LYS A 49 -5.18 2.56 7.58
CA LYS A 49 -5.35 3.38 6.38
C LYS A 49 -6.84 3.54 6.05
N GLY A 50 -7.28 4.77 5.78
CA GLY A 50 -8.69 5.11 5.58
C GLY A 50 -9.54 5.18 6.85
N ILE A 51 -8.97 4.93 8.04
CA ILE A 51 -9.68 5.08 9.32
C ILE A 51 -9.51 6.52 9.82
N PHE A 52 -10.64 7.19 10.05
CA PHE A 52 -10.67 8.60 10.41
C PHE A 52 -9.73 8.94 11.58
N GLN A 53 -8.91 9.99 11.42
CA GLN A 53 -7.87 10.46 12.34
C GLN A 53 -6.70 9.48 12.64
N LEU A 54 -6.82 8.20 12.28
CA LEU A 54 -5.88 7.16 12.68
C LEU A 54 -4.92 6.71 11.57
N GLU A 55 -4.89 7.40 10.43
CA GLU A 55 -4.16 6.95 9.23
C GLU A 55 -2.65 7.20 9.26
N SER A 56 -2.21 8.28 9.93
CA SER A 56 -0.82 8.74 9.81
C SER A 56 0.18 7.69 10.29
N ALA A 57 1.33 7.59 9.64
CA ALA A 57 2.34 6.58 9.93
C ALA A 57 2.72 6.51 11.42
N GLY A 58 2.87 7.67 12.08
CA GLY A 58 3.20 7.67 13.50
C GLY A 58 2.02 7.42 14.43
N MET A 59 0.78 7.67 13.98
CA MET A 59 -0.40 7.23 14.73
C MET A 59 -0.53 5.71 14.69
N ARG A 60 -0.28 5.11 13.52
CA ARG A 60 -0.20 3.66 13.34
C ARG A 60 0.85 3.01 14.24
N ASP A 61 2.04 3.61 14.31
CA ASP A 61 3.10 3.17 15.22
C ASP A 61 2.70 3.30 16.70
N LEU A 62 1.96 4.36 17.06
CA LEU A 62 1.41 4.46 18.42
C LEU A 62 0.38 3.36 18.68
N LEU A 63 -0.54 3.09 17.76
CA LEU A 63 -1.57 2.07 17.91
C LEU A 63 -0.97 0.67 18.08
N THR A 64 0.07 0.31 17.33
CA THR A 64 0.74 -0.99 17.46
C THR A 64 1.48 -1.13 18.79
N LYS A 65 2.01 -0.03 19.35
CA LYS A 65 2.64 -0.02 20.69
C LYS A 65 1.62 -0.02 21.81
N MET A 66 0.60 0.84 21.72
CA MET A 66 -0.48 0.98 22.70
C MET A 66 -1.36 -0.27 22.76
N ARG A 67 -1.59 -0.90 21.61
CA ARG A 67 -2.53 -2.01 21.42
C ARG A 67 -3.89 -1.71 22.05
N PRO A 68 -4.70 -0.81 21.48
CA PRO A 68 -5.99 -0.44 22.05
C PRO A 68 -6.90 -1.67 22.18
N ASP A 69 -7.59 -1.79 23.31
CA ASP A 69 -8.53 -2.87 23.64
C ASP A 69 -9.83 -2.35 24.26
N SER A 70 -9.99 -1.02 24.30
CA SER A 70 -11.20 -0.35 24.76
C SER A 70 -11.44 0.93 23.97
N PHE A 71 -12.69 1.39 23.93
CA PHE A 71 -13.05 2.66 23.29
C PHE A 71 -12.28 3.85 23.89
N ASN A 72 -12.00 3.82 25.21
CA ASN A 72 -11.25 4.87 25.89
C ASN A 72 -9.82 5.05 25.34
N ASP A 73 -9.18 3.98 24.86
CA ASP A 73 -7.85 4.09 24.25
C ASP A 73 -7.88 4.82 22.91
N ILE A 74 -8.97 4.68 22.14
CA ILE A 74 -9.15 5.42 20.89
C ILE A 74 -9.27 6.91 21.20
N ILE A 75 -10.05 7.27 22.23
CA ILE A 75 -10.19 8.65 22.70
C ILE A 75 -8.82 9.21 23.16
N ALA A 76 -8.03 8.40 23.87
CA ALA A 76 -6.73 8.79 24.38
C ALA A 76 -5.70 8.94 23.26
N THR A 77 -5.77 8.12 22.22
CA THR A 77 -4.84 8.13 21.09
C THR A 77 -4.74 9.51 20.43
N SER A 78 -5.88 10.11 20.08
CA SER A 78 -5.92 11.46 19.48
C SER A 78 -5.41 12.56 20.43
N ALA A 79 -5.63 12.39 21.74
CA ALA A 79 -5.15 13.34 22.75
C ALA A 79 -3.62 13.25 22.96
N LEU A 80 -3.08 12.02 22.95
CA LEU A 80 -1.68 11.71 23.23
C LEU A 80 -0.77 11.93 22.02
N TYR A 81 -1.24 11.72 20.80
CA TYR A 81 -0.41 11.85 19.60
C TYR A 81 -0.26 13.31 19.13
N ARG A 82 0.38 14.13 19.97
CA ARG A 82 0.63 15.57 19.75
C ARG A 82 2.05 15.93 20.20
N PRO A 83 2.68 16.98 19.65
CA PRO A 83 4.08 17.31 19.97
C PRO A 83 4.39 17.39 21.47
N GLY A 84 3.55 18.06 22.26
CA GLY A 84 3.74 18.21 23.71
C GLY A 84 3.77 16.88 24.49
N PRO A 85 2.70 16.07 24.45
CA PRO A 85 2.70 14.76 25.11
C PRO A 85 3.78 13.79 24.60
N LEU A 86 4.13 13.85 23.30
CA LEU A 86 5.19 13.03 22.71
C LEU A 86 6.58 13.40 23.28
N GLU A 87 6.90 14.70 23.34
CA GLU A 87 8.15 15.20 23.92
C GLU A 87 8.23 14.97 25.43
N GLY A 88 7.10 15.03 26.13
CA GLY A 88 7.00 14.84 27.57
C GLY A 88 7.07 13.38 28.05
N GLY A 89 7.25 12.40 27.15
CA GLY A 89 7.34 10.98 27.50
C GLY A 89 6.02 10.33 27.95
N MET A 90 4.94 11.10 28.08
CA MET A 90 3.64 10.67 28.61
C MET A 90 3.02 9.53 27.81
N VAL A 91 3.23 9.57 26.48
CA VAL A 91 2.74 8.53 25.57
C VAL A 91 3.34 7.16 25.93
N MET A 92 4.64 7.11 26.20
CA MET A 92 5.31 5.86 26.56
C MET A 92 4.95 5.40 27.97
N THR A 93 4.76 6.32 28.92
CA THR A 93 4.23 5.99 30.26
C THR A 93 2.85 5.34 30.15
N TYR A 94 1.92 5.93 29.36
CA TYR A 94 0.59 5.35 29.14
C TYR A 94 0.70 3.92 28.60
N VAL A 95 1.54 3.71 27.58
CA VAL A 95 1.78 2.41 26.95
C VAL A 95 2.37 1.40 27.95
N ASN A 96 3.39 1.80 28.71
CA ASN A 96 4.10 0.90 29.62
C ASN A 96 3.24 0.50 30.81
N VAL A 97 2.47 1.42 31.38
CA VAL A 97 1.56 1.14 32.49
C VAL A 97 0.43 0.23 32.02
N LYS A 98 -0.17 0.51 30.85
CA LYS A 98 -1.20 -0.33 30.25
C LYS A 98 -0.72 -1.78 30.08
N HIS A 99 0.50 -1.98 29.60
CA HIS A 99 1.09 -3.31 29.40
C HIS A 99 1.69 -3.93 30.67
N GLY A 100 1.54 -3.31 31.84
CA GLY A 100 2.09 -3.79 33.10
C GLY A 100 3.62 -3.81 33.18
N ARG A 101 4.30 -3.07 32.30
CA ARG A 101 5.77 -2.90 32.30
C ARG A 101 6.22 -1.90 33.35
N GLU A 102 5.33 -0.97 33.70
CA GLU A 102 5.48 -0.02 34.78
C GLU A 102 4.26 -0.10 35.71
N PRO A 103 4.42 0.09 37.03
CA PRO A 103 3.29 0.15 37.95
C PRO A 103 2.49 1.44 37.73
N VAL A 104 1.17 1.36 37.93
CA VAL A 104 0.30 2.56 37.92
C VAL A 104 0.76 3.54 39.00
N PRO A 105 1.09 4.80 38.66
CA PRO A 105 1.44 5.80 39.65
C PRO A 105 0.29 6.01 40.64
N LYS A 106 0.57 5.89 41.94
CA LYS A 106 -0.39 6.19 43.01
C LYS A 106 -0.03 7.51 43.66
N VAL A 107 -0.98 8.44 43.67
CA VAL A 107 -0.78 9.78 44.23
C VAL A 107 -1.69 9.99 45.43
N HIS A 108 -2.98 9.78 45.25
CA HIS A 108 -4.00 9.98 46.27
C HIS A 108 -5.28 9.23 45.86
N PRO A 109 -6.06 8.62 46.79
CA PRO A 109 -7.24 7.84 46.42
C PRO A 109 -8.22 8.54 45.47
N ILE A 110 -8.47 9.84 45.69
CA ILE A 110 -9.34 10.65 44.81
C ILE A 110 -8.75 10.80 43.41
N ILE A 111 -7.44 10.99 43.29
CA ILE A 111 -6.77 11.23 42.01
C ILE A 111 -6.65 9.91 41.25
N ASP A 112 -6.28 8.84 41.95
CA ASP A 112 -6.17 7.49 41.40
C ASP A 112 -7.52 7.04 40.82
N GLU A 113 -8.64 7.37 41.47
CA GLU A 113 -10.00 7.16 40.95
C GLU A 113 -10.27 7.97 39.66
N LEU A 114 -9.87 9.25 39.62
CA LEU A 114 -10.11 10.15 38.48
C LEU A 114 -9.25 9.81 37.25
N LEU A 115 -8.06 9.26 37.46
CA LEU A 115 -7.09 8.90 36.42
C LEU A 115 -7.11 7.40 36.08
N ALA A 116 -7.98 6.62 36.71
CA ALA A 116 -8.08 5.18 36.48
C ALA A 116 -8.29 4.84 35.00
N GLU A 117 -9.14 5.60 34.31
CA GLU A 117 -9.43 5.42 32.88
C GLU A 117 -8.26 5.71 31.92
N THR A 118 -7.21 6.38 32.41
CA THR A 118 -6.01 6.74 31.65
C THR A 118 -4.75 6.21 32.32
N TYR A 119 -4.87 5.13 33.09
CA TYR A 119 -3.75 4.43 33.72
C TYR A 119 -2.86 5.34 34.60
N GLY A 120 -3.46 6.31 35.29
CA GLY A 120 -2.73 7.26 36.15
C GLY A 120 -2.07 8.42 35.41
N VAL A 121 -2.23 8.52 34.09
CA VAL A 121 -1.67 9.62 33.26
C VAL A 121 -2.73 10.70 33.07
N MET A 122 -2.39 11.97 33.34
CA MET A 122 -3.27 13.11 33.02
C MET A 122 -3.30 13.37 31.51
N VAL A 123 -4.47 13.20 30.88
CA VAL A 123 -4.65 13.37 29.43
C VAL A 123 -5.66 14.48 29.12
N TYR A 124 -6.74 14.57 29.90
CA TYR A 124 -7.88 15.41 29.57
C TYR A 124 -8.00 16.67 30.42
N GLN A 125 -8.54 17.74 29.84
CA GLN A 125 -8.89 18.97 30.57
C GLN A 125 -9.90 18.67 31.68
N GLU A 126 -10.87 17.81 31.39
CA GLU A 126 -11.93 17.40 32.31
C GLU A 126 -11.39 16.64 33.53
N GLN A 127 -10.30 15.86 33.37
CA GLN A 127 -9.61 15.23 34.49
C GLN A 127 -9.00 16.28 35.43
N VAL A 128 -8.29 17.25 34.86
CA VAL A 128 -7.71 18.38 35.63
C VAL A 128 -8.80 19.18 36.35
N MET A 129 -9.92 19.46 35.67
CA MET A 129 -11.06 20.16 36.29
C MET A 129 -11.61 19.37 37.49
N ARG A 130 -11.77 18.05 37.36
CA ARG A 130 -12.25 17.21 38.46
C ARG A 130 -11.25 17.10 39.60
N ILE A 131 -9.94 17.12 39.32
CA ILE A 131 -8.89 17.15 40.36
C ILE A 131 -8.96 18.47 41.13
N LEU A 132 -8.97 19.61 40.44
CA LEU A 132 -9.10 20.93 41.07
C LEU A 132 -10.36 21.04 41.94
N ASN A 133 -11.46 20.41 41.50
CA ASN A 133 -12.71 20.39 42.22
C ASN A 133 -12.73 19.46 43.43
N ARG A 134 -12.42 18.17 43.24
CA ARG A 134 -12.54 17.17 44.33
C ARG A 134 -11.41 17.28 45.35
N VAL A 135 -10.21 17.69 44.93
CA VAL A 135 -9.05 17.82 45.82
C VAL A 135 -8.94 19.25 46.35
N GLY A 136 -9.02 20.25 45.48
CA GLY A 136 -8.88 21.66 45.85
C GLY A 136 -10.15 22.37 46.30
N GLY A 137 -11.32 21.73 46.18
CA GLY A 137 -12.61 22.37 46.51
C GLY A 137 -13.01 23.50 45.55
N ILE A 138 -12.33 23.64 44.41
CA ILE A 138 -12.56 24.72 43.44
C ILE A 138 -13.80 24.40 42.60
N GLU A 139 -14.74 25.33 42.48
CA GLU A 139 -15.94 25.13 41.67
C GLU A 139 -15.59 24.89 40.18
N LEU A 140 -16.35 24.03 39.48
CA LEU A 140 -16.00 23.57 38.13
C LEU A 140 -15.86 24.70 37.10
N SER A 141 -16.72 25.73 37.14
CA SER A 141 -16.59 26.88 36.26
C SER A 141 -15.30 27.68 36.53
N SER A 142 -14.88 27.77 37.79
CA SER A 142 -13.60 28.36 38.20
C SER A 142 -12.40 27.48 37.84
N ALA A 143 -12.53 26.14 37.91
CA ALA A 143 -11.47 25.22 37.50
C ALA A 143 -11.11 25.36 36.02
N TYR A 144 -12.11 25.58 35.15
CA TYR A 144 -11.85 25.87 33.73
C TYR A 144 -11.11 27.21 33.53
N ARG A 145 -11.42 28.23 34.36
CA ARG A 145 -10.67 29.49 34.37
C ARG A 145 -9.21 29.28 34.78
N CYS A 146 -8.93 28.41 35.74
CA CYS A 146 -7.59 28.01 36.13
C CYS A 146 -6.82 27.38 34.94
N ILE A 147 -7.43 26.42 34.22
CA ILE A 147 -6.80 25.81 33.03
C ILE A 147 -6.46 26.87 31.98
N LYS A 148 -7.40 27.78 31.67
CA LYS A 148 -7.14 28.89 30.73
C LYS A 148 -6.03 29.82 31.19
N ALA A 149 -5.94 30.09 32.49
CA ALA A 149 -4.88 30.91 33.07
C ALA A 149 -3.51 30.25 32.89
N ILE A 150 -3.42 28.93 33.09
CA ILE A 150 -2.20 28.14 32.85
C ILE A 150 -1.80 28.20 31.37
N SER A 151 -2.73 27.93 30.45
CA SER A 151 -2.44 27.98 29.01
C SER A 151 -1.97 29.38 28.54
N LYS A 152 -2.47 30.45 29.18
CA LYS A 152 -2.09 31.84 28.89
C LYS A 152 -0.90 32.34 29.72
N LYS A 153 -0.33 31.53 30.61
CA LYS A 153 0.77 31.88 31.53
C LYS A 153 0.47 33.12 32.41
N GLN A 154 -0.75 33.21 32.95
CA GLN A 154 -1.18 34.31 33.83
C GLN A 154 -0.76 34.05 35.28
N LEU A 155 0.48 34.42 35.62
CA LEU A 155 1.14 34.06 36.89
C LEU A 155 0.36 34.50 38.14
N ASP A 156 -0.23 35.70 38.12
CA ASP A 156 -1.01 36.27 39.22
C ASP A 156 -2.28 35.47 39.51
N VAL A 157 -2.97 35.03 38.46
CA VAL A 157 -4.18 34.21 38.57
C VAL A 157 -3.84 32.79 38.98
N MET A 158 -2.75 32.22 38.44
CA MET A 158 -2.28 30.88 38.79
C MET A 158 -1.90 30.77 40.27
N GLN A 159 -1.19 31.76 40.82
CA GLN A 159 -0.79 31.76 42.22
C GLN A 159 -2.00 31.77 43.16
N ARG A 160 -3.06 32.52 42.83
CA ARG A 160 -4.31 32.51 43.61
C ARG A 160 -4.96 31.13 43.63
N PHE A 161 -5.05 30.48 42.47
CA PHE A 161 -5.60 29.12 42.39
C PHE A 161 -4.72 28.08 43.08
N ARG A 162 -3.39 28.28 43.10
CA ARG A 162 -2.46 27.42 43.84
C ARG A 162 -2.73 27.48 45.34
N GLU A 163 -2.88 28.68 45.90
CA GLU A 163 -3.20 28.88 47.32
C GLU A 163 -4.56 28.29 47.69
N GLU A 164 -5.57 28.51 46.84
CA GLU A 164 -6.91 27.93 47.01
C GLU A 164 -6.86 26.39 46.96
N PHE A 165 -6.12 25.83 45.99
CA PHE A 165 -5.97 24.38 45.83
C PHE A 165 -5.28 23.74 47.03
N VAL A 166 -4.18 24.31 47.53
CA VAL A 166 -3.45 23.79 48.71
C VAL A 166 -4.32 23.87 49.96
N THR A 167 -5.08 24.95 50.12
CA THR A 167 -6.03 25.10 51.25
C THR A 167 -7.16 24.08 51.20
N GLY A 168 -7.70 23.80 50.00
CA GLY A 168 -8.72 22.77 49.80
C GLY A 168 -8.16 21.35 50.01
N ALA A 169 -6.97 21.09 49.49
CA ALA A 169 -6.26 19.82 49.63
C ALA A 169 -6.03 19.42 51.08
N ALA A 170 -5.71 20.38 51.95
CA ALA A 170 -5.55 20.13 53.38
C ALA A 170 -6.82 19.59 54.05
N LYS A 171 -8.02 19.90 53.51
CA LYS A 171 -9.31 19.36 53.98
C LYS A 171 -9.59 17.93 53.49
N GLN A 172 -8.77 17.42 52.56
CA GLN A 172 -8.86 16.08 51.98
C GLN A 172 -7.69 15.20 52.45
N ASP A 173 -7.15 15.47 53.65
CA ASP A 173 -6.03 14.74 54.27
C ASP A 173 -4.73 14.69 53.43
N MET A 174 -4.54 15.64 52.51
CA MET A 174 -3.33 15.73 51.69
C MET A 174 -2.31 16.69 52.31
N THR A 175 -1.05 16.25 52.42
CA THR A 175 0.03 17.11 52.93
C THR A 175 0.28 18.30 52.00
N GLU A 176 0.68 19.44 52.57
CA GLU A 176 0.99 20.66 51.80
C GLU A 176 2.05 20.42 50.72
N LYS A 177 3.07 19.61 51.04
CA LYS A 177 4.12 19.22 50.08
C LYS A 177 3.53 18.49 48.87
N LEU A 178 2.71 17.46 49.11
CA LEU A 178 2.08 16.68 48.05
C LEU A 178 1.08 17.53 47.24
N ALA A 179 0.33 18.41 47.90
CA ALA A 179 -0.58 19.35 47.24
C ALA A 179 0.16 20.30 46.29
N THR A 180 1.31 20.79 46.72
CA THR A 180 2.16 21.68 45.94
C THR A 180 2.75 20.98 44.73
N GLU A 181 3.32 19.78 44.92
CA GLU A 181 3.87 18.94 43.85
C GLU A 181 2.79 18.58 42.82
N LEU A 182 1.57 18.28 43.27
CA LEU A 182 0.45 17.98 42.41
C LEU A 182 -0.01 19.19 41.59
N PHE A 183 -0.05 20.38 42.18
CA PHE A 183 -0.40 21.59 41.45
C PHE A 183 0.65 21.91 40.37
N GLU A 184 1.94 21.75 40.68
CA GLU A 184 3.02 21.89 39.69
C GLU A 184 2.92 20.86 38.56
N MET A 185 2.46 19.65 38.87
CA MET A 185 2.10 18.66 37.86
C MET A 185 0.97 19.20 36.99
N ILE A 186 -0.14 19.64 37.58
CA ILE A 186 -1.27 20.23 36.84
C ILE A 186 -0.82 21.38 35.93
N GLU A 187 0.08 22.27 36.38
CA GLU A 187 0.61 23.36 35.57
C GLU A 187 1.36 22.87 34.33
N LYS A 188 2.21 21.85 34.49
CA LYS A 188 2.93 21.22 33.36
C LYS A 188 1.97 20.56 32.38
N PHE A 189 0.91 19.92 32.87
CA PHE A 189 -0.03 19.14 32.04
C PHE A 189 -1.14 19.99 31.41
N ALA A 190 -1.66 21.02 32.08
CA ALA A 190 -2.77 21.83 31.57
C ALA A 190 -2.40 22.64 30.31
N GLY A 191 -1.10 22.83 30.03
CA GLY A 191 -0.62 23.33 28.74
C GLY A 191 -0.89 22.38 27.55
N TYR A 192 -1.06 21.08 27.81
CA TYR A 192 -1.19 20.02 26.81
C TYR A 192 -2.49 19.22 26.89
N GLY A 193 -3.25 19.37 27.98
CA GLY A 193 -4.51 18.69 28.21
C GLY A 193 -5.50 18.88 27.05
N PHE A 194 -6.11 17.78 26.61
CA PHE A 194 -7.03 17.78 25.48
C PHE A 194 -8.51 17.75 25.94
N ASN A 195 -9.41 18.29 25.12
CA ASN A 195 -10.83 18.27 25.45
C ASN A 195 -11.41 16.87 25.21
N LYS A 196 -11.87 16.21 26.28
CA LYS A 196 -12.37 14.83 26.21
C LYS A 196 -13.65 14.75 25.38
N SER A 197 -14.57 15.71 25.51
CA SER A 197 -15.84 15.66 24.76
C SER A 197 -15.63 15.69 23.25
N HIS A 198 -14.71 16.54 22.77
CA HIS A 198 -14.32 16.60 21.36
C HIS A 198 -13.63 15.32 20.90
N SER A 199 -12.67 14.81 21.68
CA SER A 199 -11.96 13.57 21.38
C SER A 199 -12.91 12.36 21.33
N THR A 200 -13.93 12.35 22.20
CA THR A 200 -14.93 11.28 22.25
C THR A 200 -15.80 11.26 21.00
N ALA A 201 -16.30 12.43 20.58
CA ALA A 201 -17.15 12.54 19.39
C ALA A 201 -16.42 12.11 18.10
N TYR A 202 -15.16 12.52 17.95
CA TYR A 202 -14.34 12.13 16.80
C TYR A 202 -13.86 10.67 16.90
N GLY A 203 -13.57 10.20 18.12
CA GLY A 203 -13.26 8.81 18.41
C GLY A 203 -14.39 7.86 18.04
N ALA A 204 -15.64 8.28 18.17
CA ALA A 204 -16.79 7.49 17.70
C ALA A 204 -16.76 7.27 16.18
N VAL A 205 -16.47 8.32 15.38
CA VAL A 205 -16.35 8.20 13.92
C VAL A 205 -15.13 7.33 13.54
N ALA A 206 -14.02 7.47 14.25
CA ALA A 206 -12.85 6.61 14.08
C ALA A 206 -13.18 5.14 14.36
N TYR A 207 -13.93 4.86 15.43
CA TYR A 207 -14.38 3.52 15.77
C TYR A 207 -15.34 2.94 14.73
N GLN A 208 -16.33 3.73 14.29
CA GLN A 208 -17.30 3.30 13.28
C GLN A 208 -16.63 2.95 11.94
N THR A 209 -15.66 3.78 11.51
CA THR A 209 -14.88 3.48 10.29
C THR A 209 -13.99 2.26 10.47
N ALA A 210 -13.39 2.06 11.65
CA ALA A 210 -12.62 0.86 11.97
C ALA A 210 -13.49 -0.41 11.96
N TYR A 211 -14.69 -0.33 12.54
CA TYR A 211 -15.64 -1.44 12.59
C TYR A 211 -16.08 -1.86 11.18
N LEU A 212 -16.49 -0.90 10.35
CA LEU A 212 -16.87 -1.18 8.97
C LEU A 212 -15.71 -1.79 8.17
N LYS A 213 -14.48 -1.31 8.38
CA LYS A 213 -13.30 -1.91 7.73
C LYS A 213 -12.99 -3.32 8.21
N ALA A 214 -13.20 -3.61 9.50
CA ALA A 214 -12.95 -4.94 10.07
C ALA A 214 -13.96 -5.99 9.56
N HIS A 215 -15.25 -5.64 9.56
CA HIS A 215 -16.34 -6.57 9.28
C HIS A 215 -16.80 -6.58 7.82
N PHE A 216 -16.69 -5.43 7.13
CA PHE A 216 -17.15 -5.23 5.74
C PHE A 216 -16.06 -4.55 4.89
N PRO A 217 -14.86 -5.17 4.78
CA PRO A 217 -13.71 -4.55 4.15
C PRO A 217 -13.95 -4.19 2.68
N LEU A 218 -14.64 -5.04 1.90
CA LEU A 218 -14.95 -4.76 0.49
C LEU A 218 -15.84 -3.52 0.35
N GLU A 219 -16.94 -3.47 1.08
CA GLU A 219 -17.93 -2.40 1.01
C GLU A 219 -17.37 -1.07 1.53
N PHE A 220 -16.56 -1.12 2.58
CA PHE A 220 -15.85 0.02 3.13
C PHE A 220 -14.79 0.55 2.16
N MET A 221 -13.95 -0.33 1.60
CA MET A 221 -12.91 0.09 0.66
C MET A 221 -13.50 0.62 -0.65
N ALA A 222 -14.62 0.07 -1.14
CA ALA A 222 -15.37 0.64 -2.26
C ALA A 222 -15.83 2.07 -1.98
N ALA A 223 -16.38 2.32 -0.79
CA ALA A 223 -16.83 3.66 -0.38
C ALA A 223 -15.66 4.64 -0.23
N LEU A 224 -14.56 4.20 0.40
CA LEU A 224 -13.35 4.98 0.59
C LEU A 224 -12.76 5.40 -0.77
N LEU A 225 -12.52 4.44 -1.67
CA LEU A 225 -11.97 4.71 -3.00
C LEU A 225 -12.90 5.62 -3.83
N SER A 226 -14.21 5.43 -3.70
CA SER A 226 -15.23 6.27 -4.37
C SER A 226 -15.22 7.73 -3.88
N CYS A 227 -14.91 7.97 -2.60
CA CYS A 227 -14.79 9.33 -2.06
C CYS A 227 -13.45 10.01 -2.39
N GLU A 228 -12.49 9.27 -2.93
CA GLU A 228 -11.13 9.74 -3.22
C GLU A 228 -10.73 9.57 -4.70
N MET A 229 -11.71 9.36 -5.59
CA MET A 229 -11.48 9.11 -7.03
C MET A 229 -10.71 10.23 -7.76
N GLU A 230 -10.70 11.44 -7.21
CA GLU A 230 -9.98 12.58 -7.77
C GLU A 230 -8.48 12.60 -7.40
N ASP A 231 -8.06 11.83 -6.39
CA ASP A 231 -6.69 11.79 -5.87
C ASP A 231 -6.04 10.45 -6.20
N THR A 232 -5.28 10.43 -7.29
CA THR A 232 -4.59 9.23 -7.79
C THR A 232 -3.58 8.65 -6.79
N ASP A 233 -2.90 9.50 -6.01
CA ASP A 233 -1.91 9.05 -5.03
C ASP A 233 -2.61 8.29 -3.89
N ARG A 234 -3.77 8.80 -3.44
CA ARG A 234 -4.61 8.13 -2.44
C ARG A 234 -5.22 6.82 -2.93
N ILE A 235 -5.69 6.79 -4.18
CA ILE A 235 -6.20 5.56 -4.80
C ILE A 235 -5.11 4.49 -4.82
N SER A 236 -3.90 4.83 -5.28
CA SER A 236 -2.77 3.91 -5.27
C SER A 236 -2.48 3.39 -3.87
N GLU A 237 -2.43 4.29 -2.87
CA GLU A 237 -2.16 3.93 -1.48
C GLU A 237 -3.19 2.94 -0.91
N HIS A 238 -4.47 3.13 -1.24
CA HIS A 238 -5.59 2.30 -0.78
C HIS A 238 -5.71 0.99 -1.57
N ILE A 239 -5.32 0.96 -2.84
CA ILE A 239 -5.23 -0.28 -3.63
C ILE A 239 -4.13 -1.19 -3.08
N ASP A 240 -2.98 -0.64 -2.70
CA ASP A 240 -1.93 -1.41 -2.03
C ASP A 240 -2.39 -1.91 -0.66
N ASP A 241 -3.24 -1.14 0.04
CA ASP A 241 -3.87 -1.58 1.28
C ASP A 241 -4.80 -2.78 1.04
N CYS A 242 -5.68 -2.70 0.03
CA CYS A 242 -6.57 -3.79 -0.40
C CYS A 242 -5.78 -5.07 -0.70
N ARG A 243 -4.71 -4.97 -1.52
CA ARG A 243 -3.84 -6.11 -1.84
C ARG A 243 -3.22 -6.71 -0.57
N ARG A 244 -2.77 -5.88 0.37
CA ARG A 244 -2.18 -6.34 1.63
C ARG A 244 -3.15 -7.09 2.53
N ILE A 245 -4.43 -6.68 2.54
CA ILE A 245 -5.49 -7.37 3.31
C ILE A 245 -6.18 -8.48 2.50
N GLY A 246 -5.68 -8.80 1.31
CA GLY A 246 -6.15 -9.92 0.49
C GLY A 246 -7.42 -9.65 -0.31
N LEU A 247 -7.79 -8.39 -0.55
CA LEU A 247 -8.92 -8.04 -1.42
C LEU A 247 -8.48 -8.01 -2.89
N ASP A 248 -9.24 -8.72 -3.74
CA ASP A 248 -9.05 -8.68 -5.18
C ASP A 248 -9.64 -7.38 -5.77
N ILE A 249 -8.94 -6.82 -6.75
CA ILE A 249 -9.37 -5.62 -7.46
C ILE A 249 -9.38 -5.92 -8.96
N ARG A 250 -10.59 -5.97 -9.51
CA ARG A 250 -10.82 -6.15 -10.93
C ARG A 250 -10.54 -4.85 -11.70
N PRO A 251 -9.95 -4.95 -12.91
CA PRO A 251 -9.68 -3.79 -13.76
C PRO A 251 -10.98 -3.06 -14.16
N PRO A 252 -10.89 -1.81 -14.65
CA PRO A 252 -12.06 -1.15 -15.23
C PRO A 252 -12.62 -1.95 -16.40
N SER A 253 -13.92 -1.86 -16.63
CA SER A 253 -14.61 -2.50 -17.75
C SER A 253 -15.82 -1.68 -18.15
N VAL A 254 -16.04 -1.46 -19.45
CA VAL A 254 -17.20 -0.71 -19.93
C VAL A 254 -18.52 -1.47 -19.73
N ASN A 255 -18.48 -2.80 -19.72
CA ASN A 255 -19.67 -3.63 -19.46
C ASN A 255 -19.95 -3.85 -17.97
N HIS A 256 -18.94 -3.82 -17.10
CA HIS A 256 -19.10 -4.17 -15.69
C HIS A 256 -18.99 -2.98 -14.73
N SER A 257 -18.07 -2.04 -14.97
CA SER A 257 -17.80 -0.95 -14.03
C SER A 257 -18.94 0.08 -13.98
N LYS A 258 -19.17 0.63 -12.79
CA LYS A 258 -20.02 1.81 -12.61
C LYS A 258 -19.19 3.10 -12.65
N VAL A 259 -19.86 4.23 -12.39
CA VAL A 259 -19.22 5.53 -12.23
C VAL A 259 -18.18 5.47 -11.10
N GLU A 260 -18.60 4.97 -9.95
CA GLU A 260 -17.78 4.84 -8.75
C GLU A 260 -17.27 3.39 -8.57
N PHE A 261 -16.37 3.18 -7.61
CA PHE A 261 -15.94 1.83 -7.23
C PHE A 261 -17.12 1.06 -6.65
N GLN A 262 -17.23 -0.22 -6.97
CA GLN A 262 -18.29 -1.08 -6.46
C GLN A 262 -17.76 -2.43 -6.02
N VAL A 263 -18.53 -3.13 -5.21
CA VAL A 263 -18.32 -4.55 -4.96
C VAL A 263 -18.97 -5.33 -6.10
N GLU A 264 -18.24 -6.28 -6.65
CA GLU A 264 -18.71 -7.24 -7.65
C GLU A 264 -18.31 -8.63 -7.16
N ASP A 265 -19.31 -9.42 -6.78
CA ASP A 265 -19.13 -10.70 -6.10
C ASP A 265 -18.22 -10.57 -4.85
N ASP A 266 -17.07 -11.23 -4.86
CA ASP A 266 -16.08 -11.21 -3.78
C ASP A 266 -14.90 -10.27 -4.06
N ALA A 267 -15.04 -9.34 -5.01
CA ALA A 267 -13.97 -8.43 -5.43
C ALA A 267 -14.42 -6.97 -5.54
N LEU A 268 -13.45 -6.06 -5.58
CA LEU A 268 -13.68 -4.65 -5.91
C LEU A 268 -13.56 -4.45 -7.41
N ARG A 269 -14.57 -3.84 -8.04
CA ARG A 269 -14.49 -3.40 -9.43
C ARG A 269 -14.08 -1.93 -9.49
N PHE A 270 -13.07 -1.65 -10.31
CA PHE A 270 -12.56 -0.30 -10.53
C PHE A 270 -13.65 0.64 -11.08
N GLY A 271 -13.80 1.83 -10.50
CA GLY A 271 -14.75 2.84 -10.98
C GLY A 271 -14.23 3.58 -12.21
N LEU A 272 -15.06 3.73 -13.24
CA LEU A 272 -14.64 4.38 -14.50
C LEU A 272 -14.28 5.86 -14.32
N ALA A 273 -14.88 6.55 -13.33
CA ALA A 273 -14.59 7.95 -13.06
C ALA A 273 -13.20 8.18 -12.42
N ALA A 274 -12.55 7.13 -11.92
CA ALA A 274 -11.19 7.21 -11.38
C ALA A 274 -10.10 7.17 -12.48
N ILE A 275 -10.47 6.94 -13.75
CA ILE A 275 -9.53 6.95 -14.87
C ILE A 275 -9.21 8.40 -15.24
N LYS A 276 -7.94 8.79 -15.15
CA LYS A 276 -7.51 10.16 -15.42
C LYS A 276 -7.79 10.54 -16.87
N GLY A 277 -8.50 11.65 -17.05
CA GLY A 277 -8.88 12.16 -18.38
C GLY A 277 -10.24 11.67 -18.89
N VAL A 278 -10.91 10.76 -18.18
CA VAL A 278 -12.30 10.37 -18.46
C VAL A 278 -13.23 11.20 -17.56
N GLY A 279 -13.91 12.19 -18.13
CA GLY A 279 -14.81 13.06 -17.36
C GLY A 279 -16.03 12.32 -16.81
N ALA A 280 -16.50 12.71 -15.62
CA ALA A 280 -17.67 12.08 -14.98
C ALA A 280 -18.93 12.05 -15.86
N SER A 281 -19.12 13.07 -16.72
CA SER A 281 -20.22 13.11 -17.69
C SER A 281 -20.07 12.06 -18.80
N ALA A 282 -18.85 11.78 -19.25
CA ALA A 282 -18.57 10.74 -20.22
C ALA A 282 -18.86 9.35 -19.62
N VAL A 283 -18.41 9.12 -18.39
CA VAL A 283 -18.68 7.87 -17.67
C VAL A 283 -20.17 7.66 -17.45
N ALA A 284 -20.89 8.70 -17.00
CA ALA A 284 -22.34 8.63 -16.82
C ALA A 284 -23.06 8.30 -18.13
N ALA A 285 -22.60 8.84 -19.27
CA ALA A 285 -23.17 8.54 -20.57
C ALA A 285 -22.91 7.08 -21.01
N ILE A 286 -21.72 6.53 -20.73
CA ILE A 286 -21.39 5.12 -21.00
C ILE A 286 -22.29 4.20 -20.17
N VAL A 287 -22.38 4.46 -18.85
CA VAL A 287 -23.21 3.65 -17.93
C VAL A 287 -24.68 3.72 -18.32
N ALA A 288 -25.22 4.91 -18.62
CA ALA A 288 -26.60 5.06 -19.05
C ALA A 288 -26.89 4.36 -20.39
N ALA A 289 -25.97 4.43 -21.35
CA ALA A 289 -26.11 3.74 -22.63
C ALA A 289 -26.09 2.21 -22.47
N ARG A 290 -25.29 1.69 -21.53
CA ARG A 290 -25.29 0.28 -21.16
C ARG A 290 -26.60 -0.11 -20.49
N GLU A 291 -27.05 0.60 -19.47
CA GLU A 291 -28.29 0.28 -18.74
C GLU A 291 -29.55 0.33 -19.62
N ALA A 292 -29.52 1.10 -20.71
CA ALA A 292 -30.61 1.17 -21.68
C ALA A 292 -30.62 0.01 -22.70
N GLY A 293 -29.62 -0.88 -22.71
CA GLY A 293 -29.54 -1.98 -23.67
C GLY A 293 -28.69 -3.15 -23.16
N GLU A 294 -28.24 -4.00 -24.07
CA GLU A 294 -27.36 -5.14 -23.76
C GLU A 294 -25.90 -4.68 -23.51
N PRO A 295 -25.02 -5.55 -22.98
CA PRO A 295 -23.57 -5.28 -22.95
C PRO A 295 -23.03 -4.87 -24.33
N PHE A 296 -22.03 -4.00 -24.34
CA PHE A 296 -21.36 -3.58 -25.57
C PHE A 296 -20.67 -4.78 -26.21
N LEU A 297 -20.88 -4.95 -27.53
CA LEU A 297 -20.33 -6.08 -28.27
C LEU A 297 -18.89 -5.83 -28.74
N ASN A 298 -18.61 -4.60 -29.18
CA ASN A 298 -17.32 -4.19 -29.71
C ASN A 298 -17.15 -2.66 -29.61
N ILE A 299 -15.97 -2.16 -29.97
CA ILE A 299 -15.66 -0.72 -29.90
C ILE A 299 -16.58 0.16 -30.77
N PHE A 300 -17.13 -0.36 -31.87
CA PHE A 300 -18.03 0.40 -32.75
C PHE A 300 -19.44 0.48 -32.18
N ASP A 301 -19.93 -0.61 -31.58
CA ASP A 301 -21.21 -0.61 -30.83
C ASP A 301 -21.15 0.39 -29.66
N LEU A 302 -20.05 0.39 -28.91
CA LEU A 302 -19.81 1.38 -27.85
C LEU A 302 -19.87 2.82 -28.37
N THR A 303 -19.13 3.13 -29.44
CA THR A 303 -19.10 4.50 -29.97
C THR A 303 -20.41 4.92 -30.61
N GLU A 304 -21.18 3.99 -31.19
CA GLU A 304 -22.48 4.30 -31.76
C GLU A 304 -23.55 4.57 -30.70
N ARG A 305 -23.56 3.81 -29.60
CA ARG A 305 -24.56 3.97 -28.53
C ARG A 305 -24.30 5.19 -27.65
N VAL A 306 -23.05 5.58 -27.47
CA VAL A 306 -22.66 6.72 -26.63
C VAL A 306 -22.53 7.99 -27.46
N ASN A 307 -22.94 9.13 -26.89
CA ASN A 307 -22.86 10.42 -27.58
C ASN A 307 -21.41 10.76 -27.98
N PRO A 308 -21.12 11.10 -29.25
CA PRO A 308 -19.77 11.44 -29.71
C PRO A 308 -19.13 12.63 -28.99
N LYS A 309 -19.93 13.54 -28.41
CA LYS A 309 -19.41 14.65 -27.60
C LYS A 309 -18.85 14.18 -26.25
N ALA A 310 -19.38 13.08 -25.73
CA ALA A 310 -18.97 12.47 -24.47
C ALA A 310 -17.78 11.52 -24.69
N LEU A 311 -17.81 10.74 -25.78
CA LEU A 311 -16.79 9.77 -26.12
C LEU A 311 -15.88 10.27 -27.26
N SER A 312 -15.03 11.24 -26.94
CA SER A 312 -14.03 11.75 -27.90
C SER A 312 -12.91 10.74 -28.17
N LYS A 313 -12.12 10.96 -29.23
CA LYS A 313 -10.91 10.16 -29.55
C LYS A 313 -10.01 9.98 -28.32
N SER A 314 -9.68 11.08 -27.64
CA SER A 314 -8.82 11.04 -26.46
C SER A 314 -9.42 10.20 -25.32
N VAL A 315 -10.73 10.31 -25.07
CA VAL A 315 -11.39 9.52 -24.01
C VAL A 315 -11.37 8.04 -24.37
N LEU A 316 -11.62 7.70 -25.63
CA LEU A 316 -11.61 6.31 -26.09
C LEU A 316 -10.20 5.70 -26.03
N GLU A 317 -9.16 6.44 -26.44
CA GLU A 317 -7.76 6.02 -26.26
C GLU A 317 -7.43 5.77 -24.79
N THR A 318 -7.86 6.67 -23.89
CA THR A 318 -7.66 6.53 -22.45
C THR A 318 -8.34 5.27 -21.91
N LEU A 319 -9.59 4.99 -22.33
CA LEU A 319 -10.30 3.77 -21.93
C LEU A 319 -9.59 2.51 -22.42
N VAL A 320 -9.10 2.48 -23.66
CA VAL A 320 -8.30 1.36 -24.19
C VAL A 320 -7.01 1.17 -23.38
N LYS A 321 -6.26 2.24 -23.11
CA LYS A 321 -5.01 2.20 -22.33
C LYS A 321 -5.24 1.70 -20.90
N SER A 322 -6.39 2.01 -20.31
CA SER A 322 -6.75 1.59 -18.94
C SER A 322 -7.18 0.13 -18.81
N GLY A 323 -7.40 -0.56 -19.94
CA GLY A 323 -7.95 -1.91 -19.97
C GLY A 323 -9.47 -2.00 -19.94
N ALA A 324 -10.17 -0.86 -19.94
CA ALA A 324 -11.63 -0.83 -19.87
C ALA A 324 -12.33 -1.50 -21.07
N LEU A 325 -11.63 -1.69 -22.19
CA LEU A 325 -12.14 -2.32 -23.40
C LEU A 325 -11.54 -3.71 -23.65
N ASP A 326 -10.77 -4.29 -22.71
CA ASP A 326 -10.08 -5.58 -22.92
C ASP A 326 -11.06 -6.74 -23.18
N GLU A 327 -12.33 -6.60 -22.81
CA GLU A 327 -13.41 -7.57 -23.07
C GLU A 327 -14.06 -7.44 -24.47
N LEU A 328 -13.83 -6.33 -25.18
CA LEU A 328 -14.50 -5.99 -26.45
C LEU A 328 -13.70 -6.43 -27.70
N GLY A 329 -12.59 -7.13 -27.51
CA GLY A 329 -11.72 -7.58 -28.59
C GLY A 329 -10.49 -8.31 -28.06
N PRO A 330 -9.67 -8.89 -28.93
CA PRO A 330 -8.61 -9.81 -28.51
C PRO A 330 -7.42 -9.11 -27.86
N HIS A 331 -7.06 -7.87 -28.25
CA HIS A 331 -6.01 -7.10 -27.57
C HIS A 331 -6.03 -5.60 -27.86
N ARG A 332 -5.48 -4.81 -26.92
CA ARG A 332 -5.44 -3.33 -26.93
C ARG A 332 -4.86 -2.70 -28.20
N ASN A 333 -3.87 -3.34 -28.83
CA ASN A 333 -3.24 -2.81 -30.05
C ASN A 333 -4.24 -2.67 -31.21
N GLN A 334 -5.14 -3.64 -31.36
CA GLN A 334 -6.16 -3.59 -32.40
C GLN A 334 -7.13 -2.44 -32.15
N HIS A 335 -7.54 -2.26 -30.89
CA HIS A 335 -8.43 -1.16 -30.51
C HIS A 335 -7.79 0.20 -30.81
N LEU A 336 -6.54 0.43 -30.42
CA LEU A 336 -5.81 1.67 -30.72
C LEU A 336 -5.75 1.95 -32.23
N GLY A 337 -5.57 0.91 -33.06
CA GLY A 337 -5.57 1.03 -34.51
C GLY A 337 -6.91 1.48 -35.12
N VAL A 338 -8.03 1.28 -34.43
CA VAL A 338 -9.38 1.60 -34.95
C VAL A 338 -10.10 2.73 -34.23
N VAL A 339 -9.54 3.27 -33.14
CA VAL A 339 -10.18 4.35 -32.35
C VAL A 339 -10.67 5.50 -33.24
N GLU A 340 -9.82 5.99 -34.15
CA GLU A 340 -10.17 7.12 -35.01
C GLU A 340 -11.32 6.78 -35.96
N ARG A 341 -11.26 5.58 -36.56
CA ARG A 341 -12.33 5.06 -37.43
C ARG A 341 -13.65 4.91 -36.67
N ALA A 342 -13.61 4.39 -35.45
CA ALA A 342 -14.79 4.17 -34.61
C ALA A 342 -15.47 5.49 -34.21
N VAL A 343 -14.71 6.53 -33.88
CA VAL A 343 -15.25 7.85 -33.53
C VAL A 343 -15.84 8.54 -34.79
N GLN A 344 -15.15 8.49 -35.93
CA GLN A 344 -15.63 9.09 -37.18
C GLN A 344 -16.91 8.41 -37.71
N ALA A 345 -16.98 7.08 -37.62
CA ALA A 345 -18.18 6.32 -37.99
C ALA A 345 -19.38 6.72 -37.12
N SER A 346 -19.17 6.81 -35.80
CA SER A 346 -20.20 7.25 -34.85
C SER A 346 -20.71 8.68 -35.15
N VAL A 347 -19.81 9.64 -35.36
CA VAL A 347 -20.20 11.03 -35.69
C VAL A 347 -21.08 11.08 -36.94
N THR A 348 -20.77 10.27 -37.96
CA THR A 348 -21.55 10.18 -39.20
C THR A 348 -22.93 9.59 -38.93
N ARG A 349 -23.01 8.43 -38.25
CA ARG A 349 -24.29 7.78 -37.90
C ARG A 349 -25.20 8.67 -37.05
N HIS A 350 -24.65 9.37 -36.05
CA HIS A 350 -25.41 10.32 -35.22
C HIS A 350 -25.91 11.52 -36.03
N ARG A 351 -25.11 12.03 -36.98
CA ARG A 351 -25.53 13.11 -37.88
C ARG A 351 -26.67 12.67 -38.80
N ASP A 352 -26.61 11.46 -39.35
CA ASP A 352 -27.63 10.94 -40.27
C ASP A 352 -28.96 10.67 -39.53
N ARG A 353 -28.88 10.11 -38.32
CA ARG A 353 -30.03 9.92 -37.42
C ARG A 353 -30.69 11.26 -37.04
N ALA A 354 -29.89 12.28 -36.73
CA ALA A 354 -30.40 13.62 -36.40
C ALA A 354 -31.06 14.34 -37.60
N ARG A 355 -30.65 14.00 -38.83
CA ARG A 355 -31.24 14.52 -40.06
C ARG A 355 -32.54 13.82 -40.48
N GLY A 356 -33.00 12.83 -39.71
CA GLY A 356 -34.21 12.05 -40.03
C GLY A 356 -34.02 11.12 -41.22
N GLN A 357 -32.78 10.92 -41.67
CA GLN A 357 -32.44 10.00 -42.74
C GLN A 357 -32.40 8.59 -42.13
N LYS A 358 -33.58 7.99 -41.91
CA LYS A 358 -33.65 6.52 -41.82
C LYS A 358 -33.11 5.99 -43.14
N ASN A 359 -32.17 5.04 -43.09
CA ASN A 359 -31.59 4.43 -44.29
C ASN A 359 -32.69 4.11 -45.29
N LEU A 360 -32.66 4.78 -46.45
CA LEU A 360 -33.68 4.69 -47.52
C LEU A 360 -33.68 3.31 -48.24
N PHE A 361 -32.98 2.32 -47.66
CA PHE A 361 -32.86 0.93 -48.11
C PHE A 361 -33.02 -0.10 -46.98
N GLY A 362 -33.38 0.32 -45.75
CA GLY A 362 -33.50 -0.58 -44.59
C GLY A 362 -34.95 -0.87 -44.21
N ASP A 363 -35.71 -1.46 -45.12
CA ASP A 363 -37.04 -2.03 -44.84
C ASP A 363 -37.10 -3.48 -45.35
N THR A 364 -36.26 -4.33 -44.77
CA THR A 364 -36.40 -5.78 -44.83
C THR A 364 -36.19 -6.33 -43.43
N SER A 365 -37.32 -6.62 -42.77
CA SER A 365 -37.50 -7.44 -41.55
C SER A 365 -36.77 -7.03 -40.27
N ASP A 366 -37.58 -6.76 -39.24
CA ASP A 366 -37.23 -6.49 -37.83
C ASP A 366 -36.51 -7.65 -37.09
N ASP A 367 -35.63 -8.43 -37.73
CA ASP A 367 -34.89 -9.52 -37.05
C ASP A 367 -33.43 -9.72 -37.51
N ASP A 368 -32.91 -8.94 -38.47
CA ASP A 368 -31.49 -9.03 -38.87
C ASP A 368 -30.71 -7.81 -38.37
N PHE A 369 -30.05 -7.97 -37.21
CA PHE A 369 -28.83 -7.21 -36.92
C PHE A 369 -27.77 -7.63 -37.94
N ASP A 370 -27.76 -6.99 -39.11
CA ASP A 370 -26.62 -7.01 -40.04
C ASP A 370 -25.43 -6.25 -39.41
N THR A 371 -24.85 -6.85 -38.37
CA THR A 371 -23.47 -6.62 -37.98
C THR A 371 -22.60 -7.25 -39.05
N GLU A 372 -22.27 -6.52 -40.11
CA GLU A 372 -21.03 -6.84 -40.82
C GLU A 372 -19.92 -6.99 -39.76
N PRO A 373 -19.20 -8.11 -39.71
CA PRO A 373 -18.16 -8.32 -38.71
C PRO A 373 -17.14 -7.21 -38.88
N VAL A 374 -17.06 -6.32 -37.90
CA VAL A 374 -16.12 -5.22 -37.99
C VAL A 374 -14.72 -5.80 -37.84
N GLU A 375 -14.03 -5.95 -38.97
CA GLU A 375 -12.67 -6.45 -38.98
C GLU A 375 -11.75 -5.47 -38.24
N LEU A 376 -11.29 -5.92 -37.08
CA LEU A 376 -10.18 -5.32 -36.36
C LEU A 376 -8.88 -5.64 -37.13
N PRO A 377 -7.93 -4.71 -37.19
CA PRO A 377 -6.69 -4.92 -37.92
C PRO A 377 -5.85 -6.01 -37.25
N GLU A 378 -5.31 -6.94 -38.04
CA GLU A 378 -4.31 -7.87 -37.56
C GLU A 378 -3.06 -7.10 -37.14
N THR A 379 -2.79 -7.10 -35.84
CA THR A 379 -1.61 -6.47 -35.24
C THR A 379 -1.01 -7.43 -34.22
N PRO A 380 0.30 -7.35 -33.94
CA PRO A 380 0.87 -8.14 -32.84
C PRO A 380 0.34 -7.63 -31.49
N GLU A 381 0.25 -8.53 -30.51
CA GLU A 381 -0.04 -8.15 -29.14
C GLU A 381 1.09 -7.28 -28.57
N LEU A 382 0.73 -6.30 -27.74
CA LEU A 382 1.72 -5.43 -27.11
C LEU A 382 2.47 -6.20 -26.02
N PRO A 383 3.80 -6.01 -25.89
CA PRO A 383 4.52 -6.53 -24.74
C PRO A 383 3.90 -6.06 -23.43
N GLN A 384 3.87 -6.92 -22.40
CA GLN A 384 3.28 -6.60 -21.10
C GLN A 384 3.83 -5.31 -20.49
N SER A 385 5.14 -5.06 -20.61
CA SER A 385 5.77 -3.81 -20.17
C SER A 385 5.17 -2.56 -20.82
N THR A 386 4.78 -2.65 -22.09
CA THR A 386 4.12 -1.56 -22.83
C THR A 386 2.68 -1.38 -22.37
N GLN A 387 1.95 -2.48 -22.12
CA GLN A 387 0.59 -2.42 -21.58
C GLN A 387 0.56 -1.79 -20.18
N LEU A 388 1.50 -2.17 -19.31
CA LEU A 388 1.67 -1.60 -17.97
C LEU A 388 2.06 -0.11 -18.04
N ALA A 389 2.91 0.29 -18.99
CA ALA A 389 3.25 1.69 -19.20
C ALA A 389 2.02 2.52 -19.62
N MET A 390 1.18 1.99 -20.53
CA MET A 390 -0.08 2.62 -20.92
C MET A 390 -1.06 2.73 -19.74
N GLU A 391 -1.15 1.69 -18.92
CA GLU A 391 -1.99 1.67 -17.73
C GLU A 391 -1.55 2.74 -16.72
N LYS A 392 -0.25 2.83 -16.41
CA LYS A 392 0.29 3.87 -15.53
C LYS A 392 0.12 5.28 -16.10
N GLU A 393 0.19 5.46 -17.41
CA GLU A 393 -0.06 6.75 -18.05
C GLU A 393 -1.45 7.30 -17.70
N VAL A 394 -2.47 6.44 -17.70
CA VAL A 394 -3.88 6.84 -17.55
C VAL A 394 -4.47 6.61 -16.16
N LEU A 395 -3.95 5.64 -15.40
CA LEU A 395 -4.35 5.38 -14.02
C LEU A 395 -3.42 6.03 -13.01
N GLY A 396 -2.16 6.31 -13.38
CA GLY A 396 -1.12 6.84 -12.51
C GLY A 396 -0.33 5.78 -11.72
N PHE A 397 -0.78 4.53 -11.72
CA PHE A 397 -0.16 3.41 -11.04
C PHE A 397 -0.42 2.10 -11.81
N TYR A 398 0.24 1.02 -11.39
CA TYR A 398 0.05 -0.31 -11.96
C TYR A 398 -1.07 -1.06 -11.22
N LEU A 399 -2.19 -1.28 -11.89
CA LEU A 399 -3.36 -2.00 -11.42
C LEU A 399 -3.27 -3.51 -11.70
N SER A 400 -2.94 -3.89 -12.94
CA SER A 400 -3.04 -5.29 -13.41
C SER A 400 -1.89 -6.19 -12.93
N SER A 401 -0.66 -5.70 -12.96
CA SER A 401 0.51 -6.43 -12.46
C SER A 401 1.62 -5.46 -12.06
N HIS A 402 2.49 -5.86 -11.13
CA HIS A 402 3.67 -5.08 -10.79
C HIS A 402 4.74 -5.25 -11.88
N PRO A 403 5.47 -4.20 -12.33
CA PRO A 403 6.53 -4.35 -13.35
C PRO A 403 7.63 -5.35 -12.96
N LEU A 404 7.86 -5.50 -11.65
CA LEU A 404 8.79 -6.49 -11.10
C LEU A 404 8.28 -7.94 -11.12
N ALA A 405 7.03 -8.20 -11.51
CA ALA A 405 6.48 -9.55 -11.53
C ALA A 405 7.28 -10.47 -12.47
N ASP A 406 7.63 -9.98 -13.66
CA ASP A 406 8.47 -10.69 -14.64
C ASP A 406 9.88 -10.95 -14.12
N HIS A 407 10.35 -10.10 -13.20
CA HIS A 407 11.67 -10.19 -12.58
C HIS A 407 11.65 -10.92 -11.22
N SER A 408 10.48 -11.40 -10.77
CA SER A 408 10.28 -11.98 -9.43
C SER A 408 11.21 -13.16 -9.14
N ALA A 409 11.40 -14.06 -10.11
CA ALA A 409 12.29 -15.20 -9.99
C ALA A 409 13.76 -14.78 -9.82
N CYS A 410 14.19 -13.77 -10.59
CA CYS A 410 15.54 -13.23 -10.49
C CYS A 410 15.76 -12.52 -9.14
N ILE A 411 14.82 -11.67 -8.73
CA ILE A 411 14.85 -10.98 -7.44
C ILE A 411 14.92 -12.00 -6.30
N ALA A 412 14.03 -13.00 -6.29
CA ALA A 412 14.00 -14.03 -5.25
C ALA A 412 15.28 -14.87 -5.19
N ARG A 413 15.96 -15.06 -6.34
CA ARG A 413 17.22 -15.82 -6.42
C ARG A 413 18.40 -15.04 -5.85
N HIS A 414 18.49 -13.74 -6.12
CA HIS A 414 19.70 -12.95 -5.80
C HIS A 414 19.56 -12.05 -4.58
N ALA A 415 18.37 -11.51 -4.32
CA ALA A 415 18.14 -10.62 -3.18
C ALA A 415 18.34 -11.38 -1.86
N THR A 416 18.94 -10.70 -0.89
CA THR A 416 19.18 -11.24 0.46
C THR A 416 17.97 -11.06 1.36
N HIS A 417 17.26 -9.95 1.19
CA HIS A 417 16.12 -9.52 1.99
C HIS A 417 15.08 -8.87 1.08
N ASN A 418 13.86 -8.75 1.57
CA ASN A 418 12.84 -7.88 0.99
C ASN A 418 12.74 -6.59 1.82
N VAL A 419 12.06 -5.58 1.28
CA VAL A 419 11.90 -4.26 1.90
C VAL A 419 11.26 -4.37 3.28
N ILE A 420 10.21 -5.18 3.45
CA ILE A 420 9.54 -5.35 4.76
C ILE A 420 10.52 -5.86 5.83
N ALA A 421 11.34 -6.86 5.48
CA ALA A 421 12.29 -7.47 6.41
C ALA A 421 13.31 -6.45 6.95
N THR A 422 13.64 -5.41 6.19
CA THR A 422 14.57 -4.35 6.63
C THR A 422 14.08 -3.61 7.87
N GLY A 423 12.75 -3.56 8.09
CA GLY A 423 12.15 -2.92 9.26
C GLY A 423 12.56 -3.54 10.59
N SER A 424 12.89 -4.84 10.61
CA SER A 424 13.36 -5.58 11.79
C SER A 424 14.87 -5.71 11.92
N LEU A 425 15.66 -5.25 10.93
CA LEU A 425 17.11 -5.39 10.95
C LEU A 425 17.78 -4.32 11.83
N GLU A 426 18.95 -4.68 12.38
CA GLU A 426 19.81 -3.79 13.18
C GLU A 426 20.52 -2.74 12.31
N GLU A 427 20.89 -1.60 12.91
CA GLU A 427 21.65 -0.54 12.23
C GLU A 427 22.99 -1.10 11.71
N GLY A 428 23.34 -0.76 10.47
CA GLY A 428 24.57 -1.18 9.81
C GLY A 428 24.50 -2.56 9.14
N THR A 429 23.39 -3.28 9.25
CA THR A 429 23.19 -4.56 8.55
C THR A 429 23.28 -4.36 7.05
N GLU A 430 24.10 -5.18 6.39
CA GLU A 430 24.28 -5.20 4.94
C GLU A 430 23.10 -5.90 4.26
N VAL A 431 22.49 -5.24 3.28
CA VAL A 431 21.37 -5.77 2.51
C VAL A 431 21.60 -5.61 1.01
N LEU A 432 21.18 -6.62 0.27
CA LEU A 432 21.01 -6.62 -1.17
C LEU A 432 19.51 -6.78 -1.47
N LEU A 433 18.90 -5.75 -2.06
CA LEU A 433 17.48 -5.70 -2.39
C LEU A 433 17.32 -5.63 -3.91
N GLY A 434 16.40 -6.42 -4.47
CA GLY A 434 16.03 -6.37 -5.90
C GLY A 434 14.67 -5.71 -6.07
N GLY A 435 14.56 -4.79 -7.01
CA GLY A 435 13.40 -3.92 -7.14
C GLY A 435 13.57 -2.83 -8.17
N MET A 436 12.80 -1.74 -8.08
CA MET A 436 12.86 -0.60 -8.99
C MET A 436 12.94 0.72 -8.23
N ILE A 437 13.52 1.73 -8.88
CA ILE A 437 13.53 3.10 -8.36
C ILE A 437 12.27 3.81 -8.86
N THR A 438 11.48 4.39 -7.96
CA THR A 438 10.25 5.11 -8.32
C THR A 438 10.46 6.61 -8.50
N MET A 439 11.25 7.23 -7.61
CA MET A 439 11.51 8.67 -7.66
C MET A 439 12.93 8.98 -7.17
N ILE A 440 13.65 9.83 -7.89
CA ILE A 440 15.00 10.31 -7.53
C ILE A 440 14.94 11.82 -7.26
N ARG A 441 15.40 12.24 -6.09
CA ARG A 441 15.59 13.64 -5.70
C ARG A 441 17.06 13.91 -5.47
N THR A 442 17.65 14.75 -6.32
CA THR A 442 19.06 15.13 -6.19
C THR A 442 19.21 16.37 -5.32
N SER A 443 20.31 16.45 -4.58
CA SER A 443 20.62 17.58 -3.71
C SER A 443 22.13 17.75 -3.57
N GLN A 444 22.57 18.89 -3.05
CA GLN A 444 23.98 19.16 -2.81
C GLN A 444 24.29 19.18 -1.30
N THR A 445 25.35 18.50 -0.90
CA THR A 445 25.88 18.59 0.47
C THR A 445 26.77 19.81 0.62
N ARG A 446 26.71 20.46 1.79
CA ARG A 446 27.60 21.57 2.17
C ARG A 446 29.06 21.13 2.36
N ARG A 447 29.28 19.84 2.66
CA ARG A 447 30.61 19.25 2.80
C ARG A 447 30.85 18.27 1.64
N PRO A 448 31.76 18.58 0.70
CA PRO A 448 32.06 17.68 -0.40
C PRO A 448 32.73 16.39 0.09
N SER A 449 32.66 15.34 -0.72
CA SER A 449 33.38 14.08 -0.49
C SER A 449 34.89 14.32 -0.51
N ARG A 450 35.66 13.29 -0.12
CA ARG A 450 37.13 13.33 -0.15
C ARG A 450 37.69 13.67 -1.54
N ASN A 451 36.93 13.39 -2.60
CA ASN A 451 37.30 13.62 -3.99
C ASN A 451 36.61 14.87 -4.60
N GLY A 452 35.94 15.69 -3.79
CA GLY A 452 35.33 16.95 -4.24
C GLY A 452 33.89 16.82 -4.76
N HIS A 453 33.30 15.63 -4.76
CA HIS A 453 31.91 15.43 -5.19
C HIS A 453 30.94 15.94 -4.13
N ASN A 454 29.96 16.75 -4.52
CA ASN A 454 29.00 17.34 -3.59
C ASN A 454 27.53 16.97 -3.88
N ARG A 455 27.25 16.26 -4.98
CA ARG A 455 25.88 15.86 -5.36
C ARG A 455 25.55 14.51 -4.77
N PHE A 456 24.44 14.41 -4.05
CA PHE A 456 23.89 13.15 -3.54
C PHE A 456 22.44 13.00 -3.98
N ALA A 457 21.88 11.80 -3.86
CA ALA A 457 20.48 11.56 -4.18
C ALA A 457 19.74 10.82 -3.06
N ASN A 458 18.52 11.27 -2.78
CA ASN A 458 17.53 10.53 -2.02
C ASN A 458 16.54 9.96 -3.01
N PHE A 459 16.21 8.68 -2.90
CA PHE A 459 15.27 8.04 -3.79
C PHE A 459 14.41 7.01 -3.06
N ASN A 460 13.26 6.70 -3.64
CA ASN A 460 12.41 5.61 -3.17
C ASN A 460 12.72 4.36 -3.99
N PHE A 461 12.94 3.26 -3.28
CA PHE A 461 13.13 1.94 -3.87
C PHE A 461 11.94 1.05 -3.50
N GLU A 462 11.39 0.36 -4.48
CA GLU A 462 10.21 -0.47 -4.35
C GLU A 462 10.54 -1.91 -4.76
N ASP A 463 10.12 -2.88 -3.95
CA ASP A 463 10.10 -4.30 -4.31
C ASP A 463 8.65 -4.81 -4.40
N LEU A 464 8.46 -6.11 -4.65
CA LEU A 464 7.13 -6.73 -4.72
C LEU A 464 6.32 -6.66 -3.41
N ARG A 465 6.90 -6.21 -2.30
CA ARG A 465 6.31 -6.23 -0.96
C ARG A 465 6.20 -4.85 -0.31
N GLY A 466 6.95 -3.86 -0.76
CA GLY A 466 6.82 -2.49 -0.23
C GLY A 466 7.87 -1.53 -0.75
N ASN A 467 7.89 -0.34 -0.15
CA ASN A 467 8.78 0.76 -0.50
C ASN A 467 9.69 1.16 0.67
N ILE A 468 10.90 1.62 0.34
CA ILE A 468 11.87 2.12 1.33
C ILE A 468 12.61 3.34 0.79
N ARG A 469 12.94 4.26 1.70
CA ARG A 469 13.78 5.41 1.39
C ARG A 469 15.25 5.00 1.34
N CYS A 470 15.92 5.40 0.28
CA CYS A 470 17.32 5.15 0.04
C CYS A 470 18.08 6.46 -0.12
N ILE A 471 19.33 6.47 0.34
CA ILE A 471 20.26 7.60 0.23
C ILE A 471 21.55 7.07 -0.40
N ILE A 472 22.02 7.74 -1.44
CA ILE A 472 23.33 7.49 -2.04
C ILE A 472 24.18 8.75 -1.91
N TRP A 473 25.31 8.62 -1.22
CA TRP A 473 26.22 9.74 -0.93
C TRP A 473 27.07 10.12 -2.14
N PRO A 474 27.71 11.31 -2.16
CA PRO A 474 28.26 11.87 -3.40
C PRO A 474 29.30 11.03 -4.13
N GLU A 475 30.10 10.27 -3.39
CA GLU A 475 31.13 9.42 -4.00
C GLU A 475 30.50 8.28 -4.80
N ASP A 476 29.56 7.56 -4.20
CA ASP A 476 28.87 6.45 -4.85
C ASP A 476 27.89 6.96 -5.90
N TYR A 477 27.26 8.12 -5.67
CA TYR A 477 26.35 8.74 -6.64
C TYR A 477 27.09 9.13 -7.92
N HIS A 478 28.28 9.73 -7.82
CA HIS A 478 29.06 10.07 -9.00
C HIS A 478 29.44 8.84 -9.83
N ARG A 479 29.75 7.71 -9.17
CA ARG A 479 30.11 6.45 -9.82
C ARG A 479 28.92 5.72 -10.46
N LEU A 480 27.74 5.81 -9.84
CA LEU A 480 26.61 4.92 -10.14
C LEU A 480 25.40 5.63 -10.76
N SER A 481 25.41 6.96 -10.87
CA SER A 481 24.24 7.74 -11.33
C SER A 481 23.72 7.31 -12.71
N GLU A 482 24.59 6.84 -13.61
CA GLU A 482 24.18 6.37 -14.94
C GLU A 482 23.31 5.11 -14.90
N LYS A 483 23.50 4.26 -13.88
CA LYS A 483 22.72 3.03 -13.69
C LYS A 483 21.38 3.28 -13.01
N MET A 484 21.20 4.43 -12.38
CA MET A 484 20.01 4.76 -11.59
C MET A 484 18.88 5.27 -12.49
N VAL A 485 18.30 4.35 -13.27
CA VAL A 485 17.16 4.63 -14.14
C VAL A 485 15.87 4.28 -13.40
N PRO A 486 14.91 5.23 -13.25
CA PRO A 486 13.61 4.92 -12.69
C PRO A 486 12.87 3.85 -13.50
N GLU A 487 12.01 3.08 -12.85
CA GLU A 487 11.14 2.07 -13.50
C GLU A 487 11.89 0.91 -14.18
N VAL A 488 13.18 0.73 -13.88
CA VAL A 488 13.98 -0.40 -14.34
C VAL A 488 14.29 -1.31 -13.14
N CYS A 489 14.18 -2.63 -13.36
CA CYS A 489 14.58 -3.61 -12.35
C CYS A 489 16.10 -3.56 -12.12
N LEU A 490 16.50 -3.25 -10.90
CA LEU A 490 17.88 -3.10 -10.44
C LEU A 490 18.05 -3.78 -9.08
N PHE A 491 19.30 -4.02 -8.71
CA PHE A 491 19.68 -4.44 -7.37
C PHE A 491 20.45 -3.33 -6.68
N ILE A 492 20.06 -3.01 -5.44
CA ILE A 492 20.78 -2.06 -4.60
C ILE A 492 21.47 -2.79 -3.45
N GLN A 493 22.73 -2.45 -3.21
CA GLN A 493 23.48 -2.91 -2.05
C GLN A 493 23.73 -1.74 -1.11
N GLY A 494 23.41 -1.93 0.16
CA GLY A 494 23.47 -0.87 1.13
C GLY A 494 23.42 -1.36 2.57
N LYS A 495 23.51 -0.39 3.49
CA LYS A 495 23.41 -0.62 4.93
C LYS A 495 22.14 -0.01 5.47
N VAL A 496 21.49 -0.70 6.40
CA VAL A 496 20.33 -0.20 7.12
C VAL A 496 20.76 0.97 8.03
N ASP A 497 20.14 2.12 7.87
CA ASP A 497 20.28 3.31 8.72
C ASP A 497 18.98 3.56 9.49
N ARG A 498 19.09 3.53 10.82
CA ARG A 498 17.96 3.71 11.77
C ARG A 498 18.04 5.01 12.56
N ARG A 499 18.89 5.96 12.16
CA ARG A 499 19.00 7.25 12.86
C ARG A 499 17.76 8.12 12.71
N GLY A 500 16.97 7.88 11.66
CA GLY A 500 15.69 8.52 11.41
C GLY A 500 14.52 7.83 12.12
N ARG A 501 13.34 8.47 12.07
CA ARG A 501 12.09 7.90 12.58
C ARG A 501 11.66 6.61 11.85
N GLU A 502 12.03 6.51 10.57
CA GLU A 502 11.81 5.33 9.73
C GLU A 502 13.16 4.78 9.27
N PRO A 503 13.29 3.45 9.12
CA PRO A 503 14.49 2.84 8.57
C PRO A 503 14.70 3.31 7.12
N SER A 504 15.95 3.57 6.77
CA SER A 504 16.37 3.92 5.41
C SER A 504 17.59 3.09 5.03
N ILE A 505 17.92 3.04 3.74
CA ILE A 505 19.12 2.34 3.27
C ILE A 505 20.15 3.33 2.75
N VAL A 506 21.37 3.28 3.27
CA VAL A 506 22.52 3.97 2.70
C VAL A 506 23.16 3.08 1.65
N VAL A 507 22.94 3.43 0.39
CA VAL A 507 23.34 2.65 -0.78
C VAL A 507 24.77 3.01 -1.18
N HIS A 508 25.59 1.98 -1.46
CA HIS A 508 26.96 2.15 -1.95
C HIS A 508 27.23 1.36 -3.24
N ASN A 509 26.31 0.46 -3.66
CA ASN A 509 26.39 -0.22 -4.95
C ASN A 509 25.02 -0.33 -5.62
N VAL A 510 25.00 -0.26 -6.95
CA VAL A 510 23.82 -0.45 -7.79
C VAL A 510 24.23 -1.36 -8.95
N LEU A 511 23.48 -2.45 -9.12
CA LEU A 511 23.75 -3.49 -10.10
C LEU A 511 22.55 -3.62 -11.04
N THR A 512 22.81 -3.80 -12.32
CA THR A 512 21.76 -4.26 -13.25
C THR A 512 21.41 -5.71 -12.94
N GLN A 513 20.28 -6.19 -13.47
CA GLN A 513 19.91 -7.59 -13.34
C GLN A 513 21.03 -8.53 -13.82
N GLN A 514 21.62 -8.23 -14.99
CA GLN A 514 22.70 -9.02 -15.57
C GLN A 514 23.96 -9.04 -14.69
N GLU A 515 24.31 -7.89 -14.08
CA GLU A 515 25.46 -7.80 -13.17
C GLU A 515 25.21 -8.61 -11.89
N ALA A 516 24.01 -8.50 -11.31
CA ALA A 516 23.64 -9.27 -10.12
C ALA A 516 23.66 -10.79 -10.38
N GLU A 517 23.17 -11.22 -11.54
CA GLU A 517 23.25 -12.62 -11.98
C GLU A 517 24.71 -13.09 -12.11
N GLN A 518 25.59 -12.29 -12.72
CA GLN A 518 27.00 -12.66 -12.88
C GLN A 518 27.77 -12.68 -11.56
N GLU A 519 27.48 -11.75 -10.64
CA GLU A 519 28.24 -11.58 -9.40
C GLU A 519 27.81 -12.56 -8.29
N TYR A 520 26.50 -12.82 -8.17
CA TYR A 520 25.96 -13.59 -7.06
C TYR A 520 25.61 -15.05 -7.39
N THR A 521 25.57 -15.43 -8.67
CA THR A 521 25.42 -16.83 -9.07
C THR A 521 26.71 -17.60 -8.78
N ARG A 522 26.59 -18.71 -8.06
CA ARG A 522 27.75 -19.57 -7.72
C ARG A 522 27.67 -20.96 -8.31
N GLN A 523 26.46 -21.47 -8.52
CA GLN A 523 26.28 -22.83 -8.98
C GLN A 523 25.22 -22.91 -10.08
N LEU A 524 25.47 -23.73 -11.09
CA LEU A 524 24.52 -24.15 -12.13
C LEU A 524 24.22 -25.63 -11.88
N ALA A 525 22.99 -25.93 -11.49
CA ALA A 525 22.48 -27.29 -11.40
C ALA A 525 21.92 -27.71 -12.76
N ILE A 526 22.34 -28.85 -13.28
CA ILE A 526 21.83 -29.44 -14.53
C ILE A 526 21.23 -30.79 -14.20
N LYS A 527 20.01 -31.04 -14.66
CA LYS A 527 19.24 -32.23 -14.34
C LYS A 527 19.09 -33.12 -15.56
N PHE A 528 19.58 -34.34 -15.48
CA PHE A 528 19.32 -35.39 -16.47
C PHE A 528 18.30 -36.39 -15.92
N ARG A 529 17.25 -36.68 -16.68
CA ARG A 529 16.21 -37.64 -16.32
C ARG A 529 16.25 -38.81 -17.28
N ARG A 530 16.29 -40.02 -16.74
CA ARG A 530 16.25 -41.25 -17.54
C ARG A 530 14.93 -41.32 -18.32
N GLY A 531 15.01 -41.57 -19.63
CA GLY A 531 13.84 -41.63 -20.52
C GLY A 531 13.43 -40.28 -21.14
N VAL A 532 13.96 -39.16 -20.65
CA VAL A 532 13.77 -37.82 -21.25
C VAL A 532 15.04 -37.40 -21.99
N HIS A 533 16.19 -37.50 -21.31
CA HIS A 533 17.48 -37.07 -21.86
C HIS A 533 18.29 -38.27 -22.34
N SER A 534 18.82 -38.17 -23.55
CA SER A 534 19.69 -39.17 -24.17
C SER A 534 21.17 -38.91 -23.82
N ARG A 535 22.02 -39.89 -24.14
CA ARG A 535 23.48 -39.72 -24.01
C ARG A 535 24.00 -38.60 -24.92
N ASP A 536 23.40 -38.41 -26.09
CA ASP A 536 23.79 -37.36 -27.04
C ASP A 536 23.46 -35.97 -26.48
N ASP A 537 22.35 -35.82 -25.76
CA ASP A 537 22.00 -34.57 -25.09
C ASP A 537 23.03 -34.21 -24.01
N MET A 538 23.48 -35.21 -23.22
CA MET A 538 24.57 -35.01 -22.24
C MET A 538 25.88 -34.57 -22.92
N HIS A 539 26.21 -35.12 -24.09
CA HIS A 539 27.38 -34.71 -24.86
C HIS A 539 27.25 -33.27 -25.39
N ARG A 540 26.10 -32.92 -25.97
CA ARG A 540 25.80 -31.55 -26.42
C ARG A 540 25.86 -30.55 -25.28
N THR A 541 25.27 -30.87 -24.13
CA THR A 541 25.36 -30.03 -22.93
C THR A 541 26.81 -29.79 -22.53
N ARG A 542 27.66 -30.83 -22.52
CA ARG A 542 29.09 -30.67 -22.20
C ARG A 542 29.79 -29.73 -23.18
N GLU A 543 29.51 -29.84 -24.48
CA GLU A 543 30.07 -28.95 -25.50
C GLU A 543 29.63 -27.50 -25.31
N ILE A 544 28.34 -27.28 -24.99
CA ILE A 544 27.80 -25.96 -24.64
C ILE A 544 28.54 -25.37 -23.44
N LEU A 545 28.67 -26.13 -22.34
CA LEU A 545 29.39 -25.65 -21.14
C LEU A 545 30.85 -25.28 -21.46
N GLY A 546 31.51 -26.05 -22.31
CA GLY A 546 32.88 -25.78 -22.75
C GLY A 546 33.05 -24.49 -23.57
N ARG A 547 32.00 -24.04 -24.28
CA ARG A 547 32.01 -22.79 -25.05
C ARG A 547 31.80 -21.55 -24.20
N HIS A 548 31.32 -21.70 -22.97
CA HIS A 548 30.98 -20.59 -22.07
C HIS A 548 31.78 -20.62 -20.75
N PRO A 549 33.13 -20.58 -20.77
CA PRO A 549 33.94 -20.66 -19.56
C PRO A 549 33.68 -19.49 -18.60
N GLY A 550 33.71 -19.74 -17.29
CA GLY A 550 33.48 -18.71 -16.28
C GLY A 550 33.79 -19.12 -14.86
N ARG A 551 33.05 -18.56 -13.89
CA ARG A 551 33.31 -18.72 -12.44
C ARG A 551 32.27 -19.58 -11.72
N VAL A 552 31.16 -19.91 -12.37
CA VAL A 552 30.03 -20.66 -11.81
C VAL A 552 30.36 -22.16 -11.83
N GLU A 553 30.19 -22.82 -10.69
CA GLU A 553 30.41 -24.26 -10.56
C GLU A 553 29.22 -25.04 -11.12
N VAL A 554 29.48 -26.13 -11.85
CA VAL A 554 28.41 -26.96 -12.40
C VAL A 554 28.18 -28.18 -11.51
N VAL A 555 26.91 -28.48 -11.24
CA VAL A 555 26.49 -29.69 -10.54
C VAL A 555 25.51 -30.44 -11.43
N VAL A 556 25.74 -31.73 -11.58
CA VAL A 556 24.88 -32.60 -12.37
C VAL A 556 24.03 -33.45 -11.44
N ILE A 557 22.72 -33.45 -11.69
CA ILE A 557 21.73 -34.23 -10.97
C ILE A 557 21.18 -35.27 -11.94
N VAL A 558 21.34 -36.55 -11.63
CA VAL A 558 20.78 -37.64 -12.44
C VAL A 558 19.64 -38.29 -11.66
N GLU A 559 18.43 -38.22 -12.21
CA GLU A 559 17.26 -38.92 -11.69
C GLU A 559 16.97 -40.17 -12.53
N SER A 560 16.94 -41.32 -11.85
CA SER A 560 16.51 -42.58 -12.44
C SER A 560 15.31 -43.11 -11.66
N THR A 561 14.18 -43.24 -12.33
CA THR A 561 13.10 -44.11 -11.87
C THR A 561 13.42 -45.53 -12.35
N GLN A 562 13.48 -46.51 -11.44
CA GLN A 562 13.50 -47.91 -11.86
C GLN A 562 12.08 -48.31 -12.26
N THR A 563 11.94 -48.99 -13.39
CA THR A 563 10.64 -49.32 -13.99
C THR A 563 9.90 -50.45 -13.26
N ASP A 564 10.53 -51.11 -12.28
CA ASP A 564 9.95 -52.25 -11.58
C ASP A 564 9.77 -51.98 -10.08
N SER A 565 8.50 -51.86 -9.68
CA SER A 565 7.94 -51.78 -8.31
C SER A 565 8.27 -50.53 -7.49
N GLU A 566 7.25 -50.01 -6.81
CA GLU A 566 7.16 -49.01 -5.71
C GLU A 566 8.47 -48.51 -5.06
N SER A 567 9.41 -48.00 -5.85
CA SER A 567 10.73 -47.58 -5.38
C SER A 567 10.92 -46.09 -5.61
N THR A 568 11.33 -45.42 -4.54
CA THR A 568 11.62 -44.00 -4.45
C THR A 568 12.58 -43.57 -5.56
N PRO A 569 12.34 -42.44 -6.27
CA PRO A 569 13.26 -41.97 -7.31
C PRO A 569 14.68 -41.83 -6.74
N VAL A 570 15.65 -42.49 -7.38
CA VAL A 570 17.06 -42.40 -6.97
C VAL A 570 17.68 -41.17 -7.61
N ARG A 571 18.16 -40.25 -6.76
CA ARG A 571 18.81 -38.99 -7.17
C ARG A 571 20.30 -39.06 -6.90
N TYR A 572 21.11 -39.01 -7.95
CA TYR A 572 22.56 -38.87 -7.86
C TYR A 572 22.93 -37.40 -8.06
N ILE A 573 23.75 -36.85 -7.17
CA ILE A 573 24.29 -35.48 -7.28
C ILE A 573 25.80 -35.61 -7.47
N MET A 574 26.29 -35.08 -8.58
CA MET A 574 27.69 -35.14 -8.98
C MET A 574 28.22 -33.73 -9.20
N SER A 575 29.27 -33.35 -8.45
CA SER A 575 30.02 -32.13 -8.77
C SER A 575 30.87 -32.37 -10.00
N THR A 576 30.94 -31.38 -10.89
CA THR A 576 31.81 -31.48 -12.06
C THR A 576 33.26 -31.15 -11.69
N PRO A 577 34.24 -31.61 -12.49
CA PRO A 577 35.64 -31.20 -12.35
C PRO A 577 35.83 -29.67 -12.28
N ASN A 578 36.85 -29.20 -11.56
CA ASN A 578 37.11 -27.77 -11.29
C ASN A 578 37.35 -26.92 -12.54
N ASP A 579 37.76 -27.54 -13.65
CA ASP A 579 37.96 -26.96 -14.97
C ASP A 579 36.64 -26.77 -15.74
N LEU A 580 35.55 -27.42 -15.32
CA LEU A 580 34.22 -27.24 -15.90
C LEU A 580 33.43 -26.16 -15.13
N ARG A 581 33.89 -24.91 -15.23
CA ARG A 581 33.20 -23.73 -14.70
C ARG A 581 32.67 -22.87 -15.84
N VAL A 582 31.48 -22.31 -15.66
CA VAL A 582 30.79 -21.58 -16.71
C VAL A 582 30.46 -20.13 -16.36
N SER A 583 30.18 -19.33 -17.37
CA SER A 583 29.65 -17.97 -17.23
C SER A 583 28.12 -18.01 -17.08
N CYS A 584 27.54 -17.03 -16.39
CA CYS A 584 26.09 -16.88 -16.32
C CYS A 584 25.61 -15.93 -17.44
N SER A 585 25.78 -16.33 -18.70
CA SER A 585 25.36 -15.53 -19.86
C SER A 585 23.97 -15.96 -20.35
N HIS A 586 23.20 -15.01 -20.88
CA HIS A 586 21.90 -15.29 -21.51
C HIS A 586 22.04 -16.28 -22.69
N GLU A 587 23.16 -16.22 -23.41
CA GLU A 587 23.47 -17.15 -24.50
C GLU A 587 23.60 -18.59 -24.01
N LEU A 588 24.31 -18.82 -22.88
CA LEU A 588 24.40 -20.15 -22.27
C LEU A 588 23.01 -20.67 -21.88
N GLN A 589 22.17 -19.84 -21.26
CA GLN A 589 20.81 -20.25 -20.87
C GLN A 589 19.99 -20.65 -22.09
N THR A 590 20.04 -19.85 -23.16
CA THR A 590 19.30 -20.11 -24.40
C THR A 590 19.74 -21.42 -25.05
N GLU A 591 21.06 -21.68 -25.11
CA GLU A 591 21.58 -22.93 -25.67
C GLU A 591 21.23 -24.14 -24.82
N LEU A 592 21.28 -24.03 -23.48
CA LEU A 592 20.87 -25.10 -22.57
C LEU A 592 19.38 -25.40 -22.69
N SER A 593 18.52 -24.38 -22.74
CA SER A 593 17.07 -24.54 -22.92
C SER A 593 16.71 -25.30 -24.20
N ARG A 594 17.47 -25.09 -25.29
CA ARG A 594 17.24 -25.81 -26.56
C ARG A 594 17.54 -27.31 -26.47
N VAL A 595 18.45 -27.72 -25.59
CA VAL A 595 18.90 -29.12 -25.47
C VAL A 595 18.19 -29.86 -24.33
N LEU A 596 17.97 -29.20 -23.20
CA LEU A 596 17.46 -29.81 -21.97
C LEU A 596 16.02 -29.39 -21.65
N GLY A 597 15.53 -28.30 -22.22
CA GLY A 597 14.32 -27.63 -21.75
C GLY A 597 14.57 -26.74 -20.53
N GLU A 598 13.67 -25.77 -20.31
CA GLU A 598 13.82 -24.72 -19.29
C GLU A 598 13.72 -25.24 -17.85
N THR A 599 13.15 -26.43 -17.64
CA THR A 599 12.92 -26.97 -16.29
C THR A 599 14.04 -27.85 -15.77
N ASP A 600 15.06 -28.14 -16.60
CA ASP A 600 16.09 -29.11 -16.31
C ASP A 600 17.48 -28.50 -16.10
N PHE A 601 17.55 -27.18 -15.89
CA PHE A 601 18.70 -26.53 -15.29
C PHE A 601 18.27 -25.35 -14.41
N GLU A 602 19.07 -25.03 -13.39
CA GLU A 602 18.77 -23.95 -12.46
C GLU A 602 20.06 -23.27 -11.98
N PHE A 603 20.07 -21.94 -11.92
CA PHE A 603 21.16 -21.18 -11.31
C PHE A 603 20.86 -20.93 -9.82
N HIS A 604 21.86 -21.13 -8.98
CA HIS A 604 21.78 -20.92 -7.54
C HIS A 604 22.77 -19.83 -7.10
N SER A 605 22.29 -18.95 -6.21
CA SER A 605 23.09 -17.88 -5.62
C SER A 605 23.77 -18.31 -4.32
N ALA A 606 24.86 -17.65 -3.97
CA ALA A 606 25.58 -17.86 -2.71
C ALA A 606 24.76 -17.45 -1.46
N ASN A 607 23.78 -16.56 -1.63
CA ASN A 607 23.22 -15.75 -0.56
C ASN A 607 22.07 -16.41 0.20
N ARG A 608 21.68 -17.65 -0.14
CA ARG A 608 20.78 -18.45 0.71
C ARG A 608 21.53 -18.90 1.97
N ARG A 609 21.62 -18.01 2.97
CA ARG A 609 21.78 -18.45 4.36
C ARG A 609 20.60 -19.37 4.67
N ARG A 610 20.86 -20.67 4.85
CA ARG A 610 19.93 -21.58 5.51
C ARG A 610 19.70 -21.04 6.93
N GLY A 611 18.59 -20.37 7.15
CA GLY A 611 18.21 -19.87 8.47
C GLY A 611 16.77 -19.38 8.50
N GLY A 612 15.90 -20.18 9.12
CA GLY A 612 14.54 -19.78 9.53
C GLY A 612 13.43 -20.54 8.82
N ASN A 613 12.88 -21.54 9.51
CA ASN A 613 11.58 -22.13 9.17
C ASN A 613 10.53 -21.03 8.98
N GLY A 614 9.91 -21.01 7.81
CA GLY A 614 8.70 -20.23 7.51
C GLY A 614 8.09 -20.83 6.25
N HIS A 615 6.91 -21.42 6.40
CA HIS A 615 6.21 -22.18 5.36
C HIS A 615 6.05 -21.42 4.04
N ALA A 616 6.12 -22.21 2.96
CA ALA A 616 5.73 -21.86 1.60
C ALA A 616 4.28 -21.36 1.53
#